data_AF-A0A9X5X965-F1
#
_entry.id   AF-A0A9X5X965-F1
#
_cell.length_a   1.000
_cell.length_b   1.000
_cell.length_c   1.000
_cell.angle_alpha   90.00
_cell.angle_beta   90.00
_cell.angle_gamma   90.00
#
_symmetry.space_group_name_H-M   'P 1'
#
loop_
_entity.id
_entity.type
_entity.pdbx_description
1 polymer ?
#
loop_
_entity_poly.entity_id
_entity_poly.type
_entity_poly.pdbx_seq_one_letter_code
_entity_poly.pdbx_strand_id
1 'polypeptide(L)'
;MHELAARQREAYAKSLPKGRAKQFKELKIEAILDTPVNIVVTADPTRGGRHTLGRHTQPQMAPYSSALAVQNLWLAARAEGLGVGWVSFFDEREMVRALGLPEHLDVVAYLCVGYVDEFPEEPELMQAGWSKRRPLSWVVHEETYGRRALPGEEPHDLLAETVSNIRPLDAKALGEAWERQKRMTKPAGAPGMLEIISA
;
A
#
# COMPACT_ATOMS: atom_id res chain seq x y z
N MET A 1 -7.56 -19.22 -7.19
CA MET A 1 -7.09 -18.03 -6.45
C MET A 1 -6.21 -17.14 -7.30
N HIS A 2 -5.10 -17.62 -7.87
CA HIS A 2 -4.23 -16.80 -8.74
C HIS A 2 -4.99 -16.04 -9.84
N GLU A 3 -5.91 -16.70 -10.55
CA GLU A 3 -6.74 -16.04 -11.57
C GLU A 3 -7.61 -14.90 -11.01
N LEU A 4 -8.15 -15.05 -9.80
CA LEU A 4 -8.91 -13.98 -9.12
C LEU A 4 -8.00 -12.78 -8.85
N ALA A 5 -6.78 -13.05 -8.38
CA ALA A 5 -5.75 -12.04 -8.13
C ALA A 5 -5.38 -11.27 -9.40
N ALA A 6 -5.16 -12.02 -10.49
CA ALA A 6 -4.79 -11.46 -11.78
C ALA A 6 -5.88 -10.53 -12.34
N ARG A 7 -7.16 -10.93 -12.25
CA ARG A 7 -8.28 -10.08 -12.71
C ARG A 7 -8.37 -8.77 -11.91
N GLN A 8 -8.24 -8.84 -10.58
CA GLN A 8 -8.29 -7.65 -9.74
C GLN A 8 -7.06 -6.75 -9.92
N ARG A 9 -5.87 -7.33 -10.11
CA ARG A 9 -4.65 -6.61 -10.49
C ARG A 9 -4.85 -5.84 -11.80
N GLU A 10 -5.45 -6.47 -12.81
CA GLU A 10 -5.74 -5.82 -14.09
C GLU A 10 -6.76 -4.69 -13.93
N ALA A 11 -7.84 -4.93 -13.18
CA ALA A 11 -8.85 -3.91 -12.90
C ALA A 11 -8.26 -2.69 -12.18
N TYR A 12 -7.42 -2.91 -11.16
CA TYR A 12 -6.70 -1.83 -10.47
C TYR A 12 -5.72 -1.11 -11.40
N ALA A 13 -4.97 -1.83 -12.23
CA ALA A 13 -4.07 -1.20 -13.20
C ALA A 13 -4.80 -0.27 -14.18
N LYS A 14 -6.03 -0.62 -14.60
CA LYS A 14 -6.87 0.20 -15.48
C LYS A 14 -7.43 1.44 -14.80
N SER A 15 -7.60 1.44 -13.48
CA SER A 15 -8.10 2.61 -12.74
C SER A 15 -7.01 3.67 -12.49
N LEU A 16 -5.74 3.32 -12.68
CA LEU A 16 -4.61 4.21 -12.44
C LEU A 16 -4.32 5.15 -13.62
N PRO A 17 -3.84 6.38 -13.36
CA PRO A 17 -3.28 7.25 -14.40
C PRO A 17 -2.13 6.55 -15.16
N LYS A 18 -1.96 6.82 -16.46
CA LYS A 18 -1.01 6.11 -17.35
C LYS A 18 0.40 5.91 -16.77
N GLY A 19 0.99 6.97 -16.20
CA GLY A 19 2.33 6.89 -15.60
C GLY A 19 2.37 5.95 -14.40
N ARG A 20 1.34 6.01 -13.55
CA ARG A 20 1.21 5.16 -12.36
C ARG A 20 0.89 3.72 -12.71
N ALA A 21 0.05 3.50 -13.72
CA ALA A 21 -0.24 2.17 -14.25
C ALA A 21 1.04 1.50 -14.79
N LYS A 22 1.92 2.26 -15.48
CA LYS A 22 3.22 1.74 -15.94
C LYS A 22 4.10 1.30 -14.77
N GLN A 23 4.22 2.12 -13.73
CA GLN A 23 4.99 1.77 -12.54
C GLN A 23 4.39 0.56 -11.80
N PHE A 24 3.07 0.49 -11.68
CA PHE A 24 2.37 -0.60 -10.99
C PHE A 24 2.63 -1.97 -11.64
N LYS A 25 2.77 -2.02 -12.97
CA LYS A 25 2.99 -3.28 -13.70
C LYS A 25 4.27 -3.99 -13.28
N GLU A 26 5.29 -3.25 -12.85
CA GLU A 26 6.57 -3.81 -12.39
C GLU A 26 6.51 -4.36 -10.95
N LEU A 27 5.46 -4.02 -10.19
CA LEU A 27 5.32 -4.49 -8.82
C LEU A 27 4.81 -5.92 -8.78
N LYS A 28 5.46 -6.78 -7.99
CA LYS A 28 4.89 -8.06 -7.57
C LYS A 28 3.87 -7.80 -6.46
N ILE A 29 2.66 -8.35 -6.59
CA ILE A 29 1.54 -8.09 -5.64
C ILE A 29 1.03 -9.38 -4.99
N GLU A 30 1.53 -10.53 -5.43
CA GLU A 30 1.16 -11.85 -4.96
C GLU A 30 2.27 -12.85 -5.27
N ALA A 31 2.25 -13.99 -4.59
CA ALA A 31 3.18 -15.10 -4.78
C ALA A 31 2.43 -16.44 -4.72
N ILE A 32 1.16 -16.47 -5.14
CA ILE A 32 0.22 -17.59 -4.89
C ILE A 32 0.73 -18.90 -5.49
N LEU A 33 1.34 -18.82 -6.67
CA LEU A 33 1.91 -19.98 -7.37
C LEU A 33 3.38 -20.23 -7.02
N ASP A 34 4.06 -19.26 -6.43
CA ASP A 34 5.48 -19.36 -6.08
C ASP A 34 5.68 -19.93 -4.68
N THR A 35 4.73 -19.73 -3.77
CA THR A 35 4.81 -20.23 -2.40
C THR A 35 4.29 -21.66 -2.28
N PRO A 36 4.97 -22.52 -1.51
CA PRO A 36 4.53 -23.91 -1.30
C PRO A 36 3.23 -24.01 -0.51
N VAL A 37 2.89 -23.01 0.30
CA VAL A 37 1.68 -23.01 1.14
C VAL A 37 0.97 -21.67 1.03
N ASN A 38 -0.34 -21.73 0.82
CA ASN A 38 -1.23 -20.58 0.93
C ASN A 38 -2.22 -20.82 2.08
N ILE A 39 -2.45 -19.82 2.91
CA ILE A 39 -3.32 -19.89 4.09
C ILE A 39 -4.41 -18.82 3.98
N VAL A 40 -5.67 -19.23 4.09
CA VAL A 40 -6.79 -18.30 4.25
C VAL A 40 -7.13 -18.21 5.72
N VAL A 41 -7.10 -16.99 6.26
CA VAL A 41 -7.45 -16.71 7.66
C VAL A 41 -8.84 -16.11 7.68
N THR A 42 -9.75 -16.74 8.42
CA THR A 42 -11.15 -16.34 8.54
C THR A 42 -11.51 -16.02 9.98
N ALA A 43 -12.42 -15.09 10.19
CA ALA A 43 -13.09 -14.87 11.46
C ALA A 43 -14.50 -15.46 11.41
N ASP A 44 -14.88 -16.22 12.44
CA ASP A 44 -16.24 -16.73 12.59
C ASP A 44 -17.00 -15.87 13.61
N PRO A 45 -17.89 -14.98 13.15
CA PRO A 45 -18.67 -14.14 14.04
C PRO A 45 -19.71 -14.92 14.85
N THR A 46 -20.03 -16.16 14.50
CA THR A 46 -20.98 -16.99 15.28
C THR A 46 -20.30 -17.79 16.39
N ARG A 47 -18.98 -17.94 16.32
CA ARG A 47 -18.18 -18.67 17.30
C ARG A 47 -18.18 -17.97 18.66
N GLY A 48 -18.32 -18.77 19.73
CA GLY A 48 -18.40 -18.31 21.12
C GLY A 48 -19.82 -18.15 21.66
N GLY A 49 -20.84 -18.36 20.82
CA GLY A 49 -22.24 -18.31 21.23
C GLY A 49 -22.74 -16.89 21.53
N ARG A 50 -23.98 -16.81 22.03
CA ARG A 50 -24.76 -15.55 22.17
C ARG A 50 -24.14 -14.52 23.11
N HIS A 51 -23.31 -14.95 24.06
CA HIS A 51 -22.80 -14.10 25.15
C HIS A 51 -21.28 -13.96 25.11
N THR A 52 -20.71 -13.83 23.90
CA THR A 52 -19.26 -13.62 23.74
C THR A 52 -18.86 -12.23 24.26
N LEU A 53 -17.98 -12.20 25.26
CA LEU A 53 -17.45 -10.96 25.83
C LEU A 53 -16.74 -10.10 24.78
N GLY A 54 -16.91 -8.78 24.88
CA GLY A 54 -16.28 -7.81 24.00
C GLY A 54 -16.89 -7.68 22.60
N ARG A 55 -17.78 -8.59 22.19
CA ARG A 55 -18.39 -8.59 20.85
C ARG A 55 -19.81 -8.03 20.79
N HIS A 56 -20.48 -7.91 21.94
CA HIS A 56 -21.84 -7.38 21.99
C HIS A 56 -21.92 -5.91 21.55
N THR A 57 -20.99 -5.08 22.02
CA THR A 57 -20.91 -3.65 21.68
C THR A 57 -19.95 -3.36 20.54
N GLN A 58 -19.04 -4.29 20.23
CA GLN A 58 -18.04 -4.16 19.17
C GLN A 58 -17.99 -5.44 18.29
N PRO A 59 -18.98 -5.64 17.39
CA PRO A 59 -19.05 -6.84 16.55
C PRO A 59 -17.79 -7.12 15.72
N GLN A 60 -17.07 -6.06 15.32
CA GLN A 60 -15.84 -6.10 14.53
C GLN A 60 -14.61 -6.66 15.27
N MET A 61 -14.72 -6.99 16.57
CA MET A 61 -13.59 -7.55 17.31
C MET A 61 -13.16 -8.93 16.84
N ALA A 62 -14.03 -9.70 16.16
CA ALA A 62 -13.68 -11.01 15.62
C ALA A 62 -12.60 -10.93 14.51
N PRO A 63 -12.77 -10.12 13.45
CA PRO A 63 -11.71 -9.94 12.45
C PRO A 63 -10.47 -9.26 13.03
N TYR A 64 -10.59 -8.35 14.01
CA TYR A 64 -9.41 -7.76 14.67
C TYR A 64 -8.60 -8.79 15.45
N SER A 65 -9.25 -9.68 16.19
CA SER A 65 -8.57 -10.76 16.90
C SER A 65 -7.83 -11.69 15.94
N SER A 66 -8.43 -11.95 14.77
CA SER A 66 -7.80 -12.75 13.72
C SER A 66 -6.60 -12.04 13.08
N ALA A 67 -6.66 -10.71 12.89
CA ALA A 67 -5.53 -9.93 12.39
C ALA A 67 -4.33 -9.96 13.38
N LEU A 68 -4.58 -9.96 14.69
CA LEU A 68 -3.52 -10.16 15.69
C LEU A 68 -2.87 -11.55 15.57
N ALA A 69 -3.68 -12.59 15.29
CA ALA A 69 -3.15 -13.93 15.04
C ALA A 69 -2.29 -13.97 13.75
N VAL A 70 -2.71 -13.26 12.70
CA VAL A 70 -1.89 -13.10 11.48
C VAL A 70 -0.55 -12.44 11.81
N GLN A 71 -0.54 -11.38 12.61
CA GLN A 71 0.69 -10.70 13.01
C GLN A 71 1.63 -11.61 13.79
N ASN A 72 1.11 -12.43 14.71
CA ASN A 72 1.90 -13.43 15.43
C ASN A 72 2.49 -14.48 14.49
N LEU A 73 1.68 -15.01 13.56
CA LEU A 73 2.15 -15.95 12.53
C LEU A 73 3.28 -15.32 11.70
N TRP A 74 3.13 -14.06 11.30
CA TRP A 74 4.12 -13.35 10.48
C TRP A 74 5.45 -13.19 11.22
N LEU A 75 5.42 -12.79 12.49
CA LEU A 75 6.63 -12.65 13.31
C LEU A 75 7.30 -14.00 13.56
N ALA A 76 6.53 -15.05 13.83
CA ALA A 76 7.05 -16.41 13.99
C ALA A 76 7.69 -16.92 12.69
N ALA A 77 7.00 -16.79 11.56
CA ALA A 77 7.53 -17.15 10.25
C ALA A 77 8.85 -16.43 9.96
N ARG A 78 8.95 -15.13 10.25
CA ARG A 78 10.19 -14.36 10.10
C ARG A 78 11.34 -14.91 10.94
N ALA A 79 11.07 -15.36 12.16
CA ALA A 79 12.07 -15.98 13.04
C ALA A 79 12.52 -17.36 12.52
N GLU A 80 11.64 -18.09 11.85
CA GLU A 80 11.89 -19.41 11.24
C GLU A 80 12.46 -19.32 9.80
N GLY A 81 12.79 -18.12 9.31
CA GLY A 81 13.33 -17.93 7.95
C GLY A 81 12.29 -18.08 6.83
N LEU A 82 11.00 -17.99 7.16
CA LEU A 82 9.90 -18.00 6.21
C LEU A 82 9.45 -16.57 5.88
N GLY A 83 9.25 -16.31 4.59
CA GLY A 83 8.53 -15.13 4.10
C GLY A 83 7.03 -15.34 4.21
N VAL A 84 6.31 -14.26 4.54
CA VAL A 84 4.84 -14.20 4.50
C VAL A 84 4.43 -12.98 3.68
N GLY A 85 3.59 -13.18 2.68
CA GLY A 85 3.01 -12.12 1.86
C GLY A 85 1.49 -12.10 2.00
N TRP A 86 0.92 -10.96 2.38
CA TRP A 86 -0.53 -10.76 2.40
C TRP A 86 -1.03 -10.33 1.03
N VAL A 87 -1.94 -11.11 0.44
CA VAL A 87 -2.59 -10.77 -0.83
C VAL A 87 -4.03 -10.33 -0.59
N SER A 88 -4.37 -9.13 -1.05
CA SER A 88 -5.71 -8.53 -0.90
C SER A 88 -6.37 -8.16 -2.23
N PHE A 89 -5.83 -8.62 -3.36
CA PHE A 89 -6.39 -8.38 -4.69
C PHE A 89 -7.48 -9.40 -5.04
N PHE A 90 -8.57 -9.46 -4.28
CA PHE A 90 -9.68 -10.39 -4.55
C PHE A 90 -11.03 -9.73 -4.30
N ASP A 91 -12.06 -10.18 -5.04
CA ASP A 91 -13.44 -10.01 -4.59
C ASP A 91 -13.73 -11.07 -3.53
N GLU A 92 -14.18 -10.65 -2.35
CA GLU A 92 -14.40 -11.54 -1.22
C GLU A 92 -15.44 -12.62 -1.54
N ARG A 93 -16.52 -12.28 -2.26
CA ARG A 93 -17.58 -13.24 -2.61
C ARG A 93 -17.09 -14.27 -3.60
N GLU A 94 -16.28 -13.87 -4.59
CA GLU A 94 -15.63 -14.80 -5.50
C GLU A 94 -14.67 -15.75 -4.77
N MET A 95 -13.90 -15.24 -3.81
CA MET A 95 -13.00 -16.05 -2.99
C MET A 95 -13.77 -17.07 -2.12
N VAL A 96 -14.81 -16.63 -1.41
CA VAL A 96 -15.68 -17.50 -0.60
C VAL A 96 -16.23 -18.65 -1.44
N ARG A 97 -16.77 -18.36 -2.64
CA ARG A 97 -17.25 -19.39 -3.56
C ARG A 97 -16.14 -20.31 -4.07
N ALA A 98 -15.00 -19.75 -4.48
CA ALA A 98 -13.89 -20.52 -5.03
C ALA A 98 -13.27 -21.48 -4.00
N LEU A 99 -13.32 -21.12 -2.72
CA LEU A 99 -12.78 -21.92 -1.61
C LEU A 99 -13.84 -22.77 -0.90
N GLY A 100 -15.12 -22.66 -1.28
CA GLY A 100 -16.21 -23.38 -0.62
C GLY A 100 -16.40 -23.00 0.85
N LEU A 101 -16.13 -21.74 1.20
CA LEU A 101 -16.25 -21.27 2.59
C LEU A 101 -17.73 -21.07 2.96
N PRO A 102 -18.12 -21.38 4.22
CA PRO A 102 -19.43 -20.99 4.74
C PRO A 102 -19.65 -19.47 4.65
N GLU A 103 -20.86 -19.05 4.28
CA GLU A 103 -21.20 -17.64 4.05
C GLU A 103 -21.07 -16.75 5.30
N HIS A 104 -21.12 -17.34 6.49
CA HIS A 104 -21.01 -16.60 7.74
C HIS A 104 -19.56 -16.28 8.13
N LEU A 105 -18.55 -16.82 7.45
CA LEU A 105 -17.15 -16.53 7.75
C LEU A 105 -16.72 -15.24 7.06
N ASP A 106 -16.11 -14.35 7.83
CA ASP A 106 -15.43 -13.17 7.31
C ASP A 106 -14.02 -13.56 6.87
N VAL A 107 -13.62 -13.24 5.63
CA VAL A 107 -12.24 -13.51 5.21
C VAL A 107 -11.34 -12.35 5.61
N VAL A 108 -10.38 -12.63 6.49
CA VAL A 108 -9.48 -11.62 7.05
C VAL A 108 -8.24 -11.49 6.19
N ALA A 109 -7.57 -12.60 5.85
CA ALA A 109 -6.32 -12.56 5.10
C ALA A 109 -6.18 -13.76 4.15
N TYR A 110 -5.48 -13.54 3.03
CA TYR A 110 -4.90 -14.59 2.21
C TYR A 110 -3.39 -14.45 2.26
N LEU A 111 -2.70 -15.45 2.79
CA LEU A 111 -1.26 -15.41 3.06
C LEU A 111 -0.54 -16.41 2.16
N CYS A 112 0.47 -15.95 1.44
CA CYS A 112 1.44 -16.79 0.74
C CYS A 112 2.64 -17.01 1.69
N VAL A 113 3.02 -18.26 1.95
CA VAL A 113 4.07 -18.61 2.93
C VAL A 113 5.10 -19.57 2.32
N GLY A 114 6.38 -19.24 2.45
CA GLY A 114 7.48 -20.07 1.92
C GLY A 114 8.85 -19.63 2.42
N TYR A 115 9.86 -20.46 2.19
CA TYR A 115 11.26 -20.07 2.45
C TYR A 115 11.70 -18.97 1.48
N VAL A 116 12.55 -18.08 1.98
CA VAL A 116 13.13 -16.99 1.19
C VAL A 116 14.64 -17.02 1.30
N ASP A 117 15.33 -16.63 0.23
CA ASP A 117 16.79 -16.54 0.22
C ASP A 117 17.28 -15.33 1.02
N GLU A 118 16.53 -14.23 0.97
CA GLU A 118 16.85 -12.98 1.66
C GLU A 118 15.59 -12.21 2.07
N PHE A 119 15.77 -11.32 3.05
CA PHE A 119 14.76 -10.33 3.41
C PHE A 119 15.27 -8.95 3.04
N PRO A 120 14.50 -8.14 2.31
CA PRO A 120 14.92 -6.79 1.95
C PRO A 120 15.08 -5.91 3.19
N GLU A 121 16.09 -5.04 3.18
CA GLU A 121 16.37 -4.11 4.29
C GLU A 121 15.29 -3.01 4.46
N GLU A 122 14.56 -2.72 3.38
CA GLU A 122 13.47 -1.74 3.37
C GLU A 122 12.26 -2.25 2.58
N PRO A 123 11.03 -1.72 2.81
CA PRO A 123 9.84 -2.18 2.11
C PRO A 123 9.96 -2.08 0.58
N GLU A 124 9.58 -3.13 -0.15
CA GLU A 124 9.69 -3.19 -1.62
C GLU A 124 8.97 -2.04 -2.34
N LEU A 125 7.82 -1.59 -1.80
CA LEU A 125 7.10 -0.44 -2.35
C LEU A 125 7.89 0.87 -2.23
N MET A 126 8.81 0.98 -1.28
CA MET A 126 9.73 2.10 -1.19
C MET A 126 10.86 1.97 -2.21
N GLN A 127 11.47 0.80 -2.33
CA GLN A 127 12.51 0.51 -3.32
C GLN A 127 12.03 0.81 -4.75
N ALA A 128 10.79 0.42 -5.06
CA ALA A 128 10.16 0.66 -6.35
C ALA A 128 9.65 2.10 -6.54
N GLY A 129 9.87 2.99 -5.55
CA GLY A 129 9.39 4.38 -5.57
C GLY A 129 7.87 4.50 -5.60
N TRP A 130 7.14 3.45 -5.20
CA TRP A 130 5.68 3.45 -5.17
C TRP A 130 5.17 4.29 -4.01
N SER A 131 5.73 4.14 -2.82
CA SER A 131 5.36 4.90 -1.63
C SER A 131 6.61 5.31 -0.83
N LYS A 132 6.41 6.19 0.15
CA LYS A 132 7.47 6.59 1.10
C LYS A 132 6.99 6.30 2.52
N ARG A 133 7.92 5.90 3.40
CA ARG A 133 7.64 5.81 4.84
C ARG A 133 7.26 7.20 5.35
N ARG A 134 6.13 7.28 6.04
CA ARG A 134 5.72 8.50 6.74
C ARG A 134 6.46 8.60 8.09
N PRO A 135 6.82 9.81 8.55
CA PRO A 135 7.40 10.00 9.87
C PRO A 135 6.49 9.45 10.98
N LEU A 136 7.07 8.94 12.07
CA LEU A 136 6.31 8.39 13.20
C LEU A 136 5.46 9.47 13.90
N SER A 137 5.97 10.71 13.97
CA SER A 137 5.26 11.88 14.49
C SER A 137 3.92 12.13 13.77
N TRP A 138 3.74 11.63 12.54
CA TRP A 138 2.49 11.73 11.79
C TRP A 138 1.40 10.76 12.24
N VAL A 139 1.64 9.89 13.23
CA VAL A 139 0.61 8.98 13.75
C VAL A 139 0.54 8.98 15.28
N VAL A 140 1.43 9.69 15.97
CA VAL A 140 1.40 9.85 17.42
C VAL A 140 0.71 11.17 17.76
N HIS A 141 -0.21 11.11 18.72
CA HIS A 141 -0.99 12.25 19.19
C HIS A 141 -0.98 12.27 20.71
N GLU A 142 -0.67 13.42 21.30
CA GLU A 142 -0.61 13.63 22.74
C GLU A 142 -1.93 14.26 23.21
N GLU A 143 -2.66 13.54 24.06
CA GLU A 143 -3.99 13.88 24.61
C GLU A 143 -5.13 14.01 23.59
N THR A 144 -4.95 14.79 22.53
CA THR A 144 -6.00 15.07 21.54
C THR A 144 -5.51 14.85 20.11
N TYR A 145 -6.42 14.38 19.25
CA TYR A 145 -6.14 14.19 17.84
C TYR A 145 -5.73 15.53 17.20
N GLY A 146 -4.63 15.51 16.45
CA GLY A 146 -4.00 16.70 15.86
C GLY A 146 -2.82 17.26 16.66
N ARG A 147 -2.74 17.04 17.98
CA ARG A 147 -1.57 17.44 18.79
C ARG A 147 -0.45 16.42 18.65
N ARG A 148 0.36 16.56 17.61
CA ARG A 148 1.34 15.54 17.19
C ARG A 148 2.65 15.72 17.91
N ALA A 149 2.96 14.90 18.90
CA ALA A 149 4.25 14.93 19.60
C ALA A 149 4.73 13.50 19.85
N LEU A 150 6.04 13.25 19.72
CA LEU A 150 6.62 12.05 20.32
C LEU A 150 6.75 12.27 21.83
N PRO A 151 6.79 11.20 22.65
CA PRO A 151 6.96 11.35 24.09
C PRO A 151 8.21 12.17 24.44
N GLY A 152 8.01 13.33 25.08
CA GLY A 152 9.09 14.23 25.49
C GLY A 152 9.54 15.27 24.45
N GLU A 153 8.87 15.35 23.30
CA GLU A 153 9.14 16.36 22.27
C GLU A 153 8.04 17.43 22.23
N GLU A 154 8.38 18.61 21.70
CA GLU A 154 7.38 19.64 21.41
C GLU A 154 6.46 19.20 20.26
N PRO A 155 5.18 19.62 20.25
CA PRO A 155 4.26 19.32 19.16
C PRO A 155 4.80 19.77 17.79
N HIS A 156 4.75 18.84 16.83
CA HIS A 156 5.15 19.00 15.45
C HIS A 156 4.01 19.59 14.61
N ASP A 157 4.31 20.63 13.83
CA ASP A 157 3.43 21.09 12.75
C ASP A 157 3.80 20.40 11.43
N LEU A 158 2.88 19.56 10.95
CA LEU A 158 3.03 18.84 9.67
C LEU A 158 3.28 19.77 8.49
N LEU A 159 2.64 20.95 8.49
CA LEU A 159 2.78 21.88 7.38
C LEU A 159 4.19 22.46 7.39
N ALA A 160 4.65 22.96 8.53
CA ALA A 160 6.01 23.47 8.70
C ALA A 160 7.06 22.40 8.34
N GLU A 161 6.91 21.16 8.83
CA GLU A 161 7.81 20.05 8.52
C GLU A 161 7.79 19.74 7.02
N THR A 162 6.61 19.65 6.41
CA THR A 162 6.48 19.38 4.97
C THR A 162 7.15 20.48 4.15
N VAL A 163 6.90 21.75 4.48
CA VAL A 163 7.51 22.91 3.80
C VAL A 163 9.03 22.90 3.95
N SER A 164 9.56 22.61 5.13
CA SER A 164 11.01 22.52 5.36
C SER A 164 11.68 21.41 4.55
N ASN A 165 10.93 20.34 4.24
CA ASN A 165 11.40 19.21 3.44
C ASN A 165 11.26 19.44 1.93
N ILE A 166 10.61 20.52 1.48
CA ILE A 166 10.56 20.87 0.06
C ILE A 166 11.97 21.29 -0.37
N ARG A 167 12.66 20.38 -1.05
CA ARG A 167 13.95 20.67 -1.68
C ARG A 167 13.73 21.45 -2.98
N PRO A 168 14.70 22.26 -3.42
CA PRO A 168 14.70 22.83 -4.76
C PRO A 168 14.46 21.74 -5.81
N LEU A 169 13.72 22.09 -6.87
CA LEU A 169 13.49 21.18 -7.98
C LEU A 169 14.83 20.66 -8.53
N ASP A 170 14.87 19.36 -8.86
CA ASP A 170 16.05 18.74 -9.44
C ASP A 170 16.45 19.47 -10.74
N ALA A 171 17.65 20.06 -10.76
CA ALA A 171 18.10 20.92 -11.84
C ALA A 171 18.16 20.18 -13.19
N LYS A 172 18.45 18.87 -13.16
CA LYS A 172 18.50 18.04 -14.36
C LYS A 172 17.08 17.79 -14.88
N ALA A 173 16.13 17.44 -14.01
CA ALA A 173 14.73 17.27 -14.37
C ALA A 173 14.12 18.58 -14.91
N LEU A 174 14.50 19.73 -14.33
CA LEU A 174 14.15 21.06 -14.82
C LEU A 174 14.71 21.31 -16.23
N GLY A 175 15.98 21.00 -16.45
CA GLY A 175 16.61 21.10 -17.77
C GLY A 175 15.94 20.21 -18.82
N GLU A 176 15.67 18.95 -18.48
CA GLU A 176 14.97 18.00 -19.35
C GLU A 176 13.54 18.46 -19.67
N ALA A 177 12.82 18.99 -18.67
CA ALA A 177 11.48 19.54 -18.85
C ALA A 177 11.50 20.78 -19.76
N TRP A 178 12.46 21.68 -19.58
CA TRP A 178 12.63 22.85 -20.45
C TRP A 178 12.98 22.45 -21.88
N GLU A 179 13.89 21.50 -22.08
CA GLU A 179 14.23 21.01 -23.43
C GLU A 179 13.06 20.26 -24.09
N ARG A 180 12.24 19.57 -23.31
CA ARG A 180 10.99 19.00 -23.81
C ARG A 180 9.99 20.09 -24.18
N GLN A 181 9.83 21.12 -23.36
CA GLN A 181 8.94 22.25 -23.65
C GLN A 181 9.36 22.97 -24.93
N LYS A 182 10.65 23.29 -25.10
CA LYS A 182 11.20 23.89 -26.32
C LYS A 182 10.86 23.08 -27.58
N ARG A 183 10.89 21.75 -27.50
CA ARG A 183 10.53 20.85 -28.61
C ARG A 183 9.02 20.80 -28.90
N MET A 184 8.19 21.10 -27.90
CA MET A 184 6.72 21.11 -28.04
C MET A 184 6.17 22.49 -28.42
N THR A 185 6.97 23.56 -28.26
CA THR A 185 6.64 24.91 -28.67
C THR A 185 7.29 25.25 -30.00
N LYS A 186 6.73 26.23 -30.72
CA LYS A 186 7.39 26.78 -31.93
C LYS A 186 8.82 27.23 -31.59
N PRO A 187 9.81 27.06 -32.50
CA PRO A 187 11.15 27.59 -32.29
C PRO A 187 11.09 29.10 -32.02
N ALA A 188 11.93 29.59 -31.12
CA ALA A 188 12.11 31.03 -30.94
C ALA A 188 12.54 31.64 -32.29
N GLY A 189 11.89 32.72 -32.71
CA GLY A 189 12.07 33.37 -34.01
C GLY A 189 11.18 32.84 -35.13
N ALA A 190 10.44 31.74 -34.94
CA ALA A 190 9.57 31.18 -35.97
C ALA A 190 8.47 32.14 -36.49
N PRO A 191 7.92 33.08 -35.69
CA PRO A 191 7.00 34.12 -36.17
C PRO A 191 7.68 35.37 -36.74
N GLY A 192 9.02 35.46 -36.70
CA GLY A 192 9.77 36.64 -37.10
C GLY A 192 9.36 37.90 -36.34
N MET A 193 9.13 39.01 -37.06
CA MET A 193 8.75 40.32 -36.48
C MET A 193 7.50 40.25 -35.59
N LEU A 194 6.59 39.32 -35.85
CA LEU A 194 5.35 39.17 -35.08
C LEU A 194 5.60 38.74 -33.63
N GLU A 195 6.74 38.11 -33.34
CA GLU A 195 7.10 37.71 -31.99
C GLU A 195 7.49 38.92 -31.11
N ILE A 196 8.07 39.96 -31.72
CA ILE A 196 8.46 41.21 -31.05
C ILE A 196 7.24 42.05 -30.68
N ILE A 197 6.17 41.97 -31.48
CA ILE A 197 4.94 42.75 -31.27
C ILE A 197 4.03 42.11 -30.21
N SER A 198 4.18 40.80 -29.95
CA SER A 198 3.32 40.04 -29.03
C SER A 198 3.86 39.85 -27.60
N ALA A 199 5.08 40.30 -27.32
CA ALA A 199 5.76 40.13 -26.03
C ALA A 199 5.35 41.18 -24.99
#